data_AF-A0A2W6YYR2-F1
#
_entry.id   AF-A0A2W6YYR2-F1
#
_cell.length_a   1.000
_cell.length_b   1.000
_cell.length_c   1.000
_cell.angle_alpha   90.00
_cell.angle_beta   90.00
_cell.angle_gamma   90.00
#
_symmetry.space_group_name_H-M   'P 1'
#
loop_
_entity.id
_entity.type
_entity.pdbx_description
1 polymer ?
#
loop_
_entity_poly.entity_id
_entity_poly.type
_entity_poly.pdbx_seq_one_letter_code
_entity_poly.pdbx_strand_id
1 'polypeptide(L)' 'MRGIFLGETRIGSVTKFVGNRPAERWVAYSIHKPAGAAPHDHGERRGFPTQRAAMAWLQELHEQRTMQGTG' A
#
# COMPACT_ATOMS: atom_id res chain seq x y z
N MET A 1 8.78 8.87 -4.76
CA MET A 1 8.17 7.77 -3.98
C MET A 1 8.38 8.06 -2.50
N ARG A 2 7.33 8.05 -1.67
CA ARG A 2 7.42 8.32 -0.22
C ARG A 2 7.09 7.05 0.56
N GLY A 3 7.99 6.61 1.44
CA GLY A 3 7.73 5.50 2.36
C GLY A 3 6.66 5.88 3.37
N ILE A 4 5.74 4.95 3.65
CA ILE A 4 4.70 5.10 4.69
C ILE A 4 5.07 4.18 5.85
N PHE A 5 5.03 4.75 7.06
CA PHE A 5 5.45 4.11 8.30
C PHE A 5 4.32 4.21 9.33
N LEU A 6 4.13 3.14 10.10
CA LEU A 6 3.28 3.10 11.29
C LEU A 6 4.20 2.85 12.49
N GLY A 7 4.44 3.89 13.29
CA GLY A 7 5.56 3.88 14.25
C GLY A 7 6.89 3.75 13.51
N GLU A 8 7.68 2.74 13.85
CA GLU A 8 8.96 2.43 13.22
C GLU A 8 8.82 1.43 12.04
N THR A 9 7.64 0.82 11.89
CA THR A 9 7.40 -0.22 10.89
C THR A 9 7.02 0.40 9.56
N ARG A 10 7.78 0.11 8.50
CA ARG A 10 7.40 0.47 7.13
C ARG A 10 6.24 -0.40 6.68
N ILE A 11 5.11 0.21 6.34
CA ILE A 11 3.90 -0.51 5.88
C ILE A 11 3.70 -0.45 4.36
N GLY A 12 4.45 0.41 3.68
CA GLY A 12 4.39 0.53 2.23
C GLY A 12 5.05 1.78 1.70
N SER A 13 4.57 2.22 0.54
CA SER A 13 4.95 3.50 -0.06
C SER A 13 3.84 4.02 -0.95
N VAL A 14 3.81 5.34 -1.11
CA VAL A 14 2.90 6.02 -2.04
C VAL A 14 3.71 6.79 -3.07
N THR A 15 3.25 6.75 -4.31
CA THR A 15 3.77 7.56 -5.42
C THR A 15 2.63 8.31 -6.06
N LYS A 16 2.85 9.57 -6.39
CA LYS A 16 1.92 10.36 -7.20
C LYS A 16 2.17 10.03 -8.66
N PHE A 17 1.16 9.50 -9.34
CA PHE A 17 1.14 9.40 -10.80
C PHE A 17 0.43 10.61 -11.37
N VAL A 18 1.12 11.34 -12.24
CA VAL A 18 0.51 12.41 -13.03
C VAL A 18 0.03 11.78 -14.33
N GLY A 19 -1.21 11.25 -14.31
CA GLY A 19 -1.89 10.69 -15.48
C GLY A 19 -3.18 11.45 -15.80
N ASN A 20 -3.80 11.13 -16.94
CA ASN A 20 -5.01 11.81 -17.43
C ASN A 20 -6.27 11.59 -16.57
N ARG A 21 -6.26 10.63 -15.63
CA ARG A 21 -7.42 10.32 -14.78
C ARG A 21 -7.26 10.88 -13.37
N PRO A 22 -8.07 11.89 -12.96
CA PRO A 22 -8.01 12.45 -11.62
C PRO A 22 -8.22 11.42 -10.50
N ALA A 23 -8.98 10.35 -10.79
CA ALA A 23 -9.31 9.29 -9.84
C ALA A 23 -8.13 8.35 -9.48
N GLU A 24 -7.02 8.38 -10.24
CA GLU A 24 -5.89 7.44 -10.08
C GLU A 24 -4.55 8.18 -9.90
N ARG A 25 -4.60 9.38 -9.31
CA ARG A 25 -3.43 10.26 -9.14
C ARG A 25 -2.40 9.73 -8.15
N TRP A 26 -2.79 8.82 -7.26
CA TRP A 26 -1.92 8.25 -6.24
C TRP A 26 -1.93 6.75 -6.34
N VAL A 27 -0.76 6.13 -6.22
CA VAL A 27 -0.62 4.68 -6.19
C VAL A 27 0.04 4.32 -4.87
N ALA A 28 -0.62 3.43 -4.12
CA ALA A 28 -0.05 2.80 -2.94
C ALA A 28 0.57 1.45 -3.33
N TYR A 29 1.71 1.15 -2.71
CA TYR A 29 2.43 -0.12 -2.81
C TYR A 29 2.63 -0.66 -1.40
N SER A 30 2.00 -1.80 -1.12
CA SER A 30 2.10 -2.49 0.17
C SER A 30 3.40 -3.30 0.27
N ILE A 31 3.89 -3.47 1.49
CA ILE A 31 4.93 -4.49 1.77
C ILE A 31 4.35 -5.90 1.80
N HIS A 32 3.04 -6.03 2.01
CA HIS A 32 2.36 -7.31 2.11
C HIS A 32 2.17 -7.91 0.74
N LYS A 33 2.61 -9.15 0.61
CA LYS A 33 2.41 -9.95 -0.60
C LYS A 33 1.14 -10.79 -0.47
N PRO A 34 0.36 -10.96 -1.55
CA PRO A 34 -0.72 -11.93 -1.54
C PRO A 34 -0.15 -13.34 -1.29
N ALA A 35 -0.94 -14.18 -0.61
CA ALA A 35 -0.57 -15.58 -0.38
C ALA A 35 -0.38 -16.30 -1.73
N GLY A 36 0.79 -16.90 -1.93
CA GLY A 36 1.16 -17.55 -3.19
C GLY A 36 1.81 -16.63 -4.24
N ALA A 37 2.04 -15.36 -3.93
CA ALA A 37 2.78 -14.47 -4.82
C ALA A 37 4.25 -14.88 -4.96
N ALA A 38 4.80 -14.71 -6.16
CA ALA A 38 6.18 -15.07 -6.44
C ALA A 38 7.17 -14.24 -5.59
N PRO A 39 8.40 -14.76 -5.32
CA PRO A 39 9.40 -14.05 -4.52
C PRO A 39 9.79 -12.68 -5.07
N HIS A 40 9.65 -12.49 -6.38
CA HIS A 40 9.93 -11.25 -7.12
C HIS A 40 8.71 -10.37 -7.33
N ASP A 41 7.51 -10.79 -6.88
CA ASP A 41 6.32 -9.98 -7.04
C ASP A 41 6.36 -8.80 -6.07
N HIS A 42 6.05 -7.62 -6.59
CA HIS A 42 5.89 -6.42 -5.79
C HIS A 42 4.58 -6.58 -5.02
N GLY A 43 4.56 -6.28 -3.71
CA GLY A 43 3.36 -6.44 -2.87
C GLY A 43 2.12 -5.73 -3.43
N GLU A 44 0.97 -5.91 -2.78
CA GLU A 44 -0.30 -5.40 -3.29
C GLU A 44 -0.22 -3.91 -3.67
N ARG A 45 -0.74 -3.55 -4.86
CA ARG A 45 -0.77 -2.15 -5.33
C ARG A 45 -2.19 -1.71 -5.67
N ARG A 46 -2.52 -0.45 -5.36
CA ARG A 46 -3.85 0.12 -5.65
C ARG A 46 -3.78 1.62 -5.96
N GLY A 47 -4.61 2.06 -6.90
CA GLY A 47 -4.76 3.46 -7.32
C GLY A 47 -5.83 4.20 -6.51
N PHE A 48 -5.60 5.49 -6.25
CA PHE A 48 -6.44 6.35 -5.42
C PHE A 48 -6.50 7.79 -5.95
N PRO A 49 -7.61 8.51 -5.70
CA PRO A 49 -7.75 9.91 -6.08
C PRO A 49 -6.90 10.84 -5.22
N THR A 50 -6.63 10.45 -3.96
CA THR A 50 -5.92 11.29 -2.97
C THR A 50 -4.82 10.50 -2.25
N GLN A 51 -3.79 11.22 -1.80
CA GLN A 51 -2.72 10.65 -0.99
C GLN A 51 -3.26 10.05 0.31
N ARG A 52 -4.22 10.74 0.94
CA ARG A 52 -4.83 10.30 2.20
C ARG A 52 -5.53 8.94 2.02
N ALA A 53 -6.29 8.75 0.95
CA ALA A 53 -6.94 7.46 0.68
C ALA A 53 -5.91 6.35 0.43
N ALA A 54 -4.81 6.66 -0.27
CA ALA A 54 -3.71 5.72 -0.48
C ALA A 54 -3.03 5.30 0.83
N MET A 55 -2.81 6.25 1.76
CA MET A 55 -2.22 5.96 3.07
C MET A 55 -3.18 5.19 3.98
N ALA A 56 -4.46 5.56 4.02
CA ALA A 56 -5.47 4.87 4.82
C ALA A 56 -5.58 3.39 4.42
N TRP A 57 -5.61 3.11 3.12
CA TRP A 57 -5.63 1.73 2.63
C TRP A 57 -4.39 0.93 3.04
N LEU A 58 -3.18 1.53 3.01
CA LEU A 58 -1.97 0.85 3.49
C LEU A 58 -2.04 0.51 4.97
N GLN A 59 -2.59 1.42 5.78
CA GLN A 59 -2.77 1.21 7.21
C GLN A 59 -3.78 0.09 7.47
N GLU A 60 -4.98 0.17 6.88
CA GLU A 60 -6.02 -0.86 7.02
C GLU A 60 -5.50 -2.24 6.57
N LEU A 61 -4.81 -2.30 5.44
CA LEU A 61 -4.22 -3.54 4.95
C LEU A 61 -3.17 -4.08 5.92
N HIS A 62 -2.34 -3.20 6.49
CA HIS A 62 -1.34 -3.63 7.46
C HIS A 62 -1.98 -4.18 8.74
N GLU A 63 -2.96 -3.48 9.30
CA GLU A 63 -3.70 -3.92 10.49
C GLU A 63 -4.37 -5.28 10.26
N GLN A 64 -5.03 -5.46 9.11
CA GLN A 64 -5.65 -6.74 8.72
C GLN A 64 -4.63 -7.88 8.65
N ARG A 65 -3.47 -7.65 8.02
CA ARG A 65 -2.43 -8.67 7.86
C ARG A 65 -1.72 -9.00 9.17
N THR A 66 -1.53 -8.02 10.06
CA THR A 66 -0.97 -8.26 11.39
C THR A 66 -1.95 -9.04 12.27
N MET A 67 -3.24 -8.74 12.21
CA MET A 67 -4.25 -9.50 12.98
C MET A 67 -4.37 -10.94 12.49
N GLN A 68 -4.26 -11.18 11.18
CA GLN A 68 -4.31 -12.52 10.58
C GLN A 68 -3.04 -13.37 10.80
N GLY A 69 -1.91 -12.76 11.17
CA GLY A 69 -0.65 -13.47 11.43
C GLY A 69 -0.47 -13.96 12.87
N THR A 70 -1.48 -13.81 13.73
CA THR A 70 -1.44 -14.15 15.17
C THR A 70 -2.21 -15.44 15.52
N GLY A 71 -2.30 -16.38 14.57
CA GLY A 71 -2.96 -17.68 14.74
C GLY A 71 -1.98 -18.84 14.63
#